data_AF-A0A1G2SHC0-F1
#
_entry.id   AF-A0A1G2SHC0-F1
#
_cell.length_a   1.000
_cell.length_b   1.000
_cell.length_c   1.000
_cell.angle_alpha   90.00
_cell.angle_beta   90.00
_cell.angle_gamma   90.00
#
_symmetry.space_group_name_H-M   'P 1'
#
loop_
_entity.id
_entity.type
_entity.pdbx_description
1 polymer ?
#
loop_
_entity_poly.entity_id
_entity_poly.type
_entity_poly.pdbx_seq_one_letter_code
_entity_poly.pdbx_strand_id
1 'polypeptide(L)'
;MPHKLTLTDKILAKTLLKLIPEWVTPNIISWMRFASVPFIGYFFWIENYPIALPLFMLSAFSDAVDGSLARTRELVSDFGKMFDPLADKLLVATAVIIIVPRYLNWELVYAMVLIDLILITSAYVRNHYYGTIIQAENSGKFKMITQSLGVVSLLLYTLWPFPLLLTAALYLFCTAILFALISLVVYRAV
;
A
#
# COMPACT_ATOMS: atom_id res chain seq x y z
N MET A 1 19.20 -9.87 13.64
CA MET A 1 18.93 -11.19 13.01
C MET A 1 18.95 -10.98 11.50
N PRO A 2 19.68 -11.78 10.71
CA PRO A 2 19.71 -11.60 9.25
C PRO A 2 18.29 -11.78 8.72
N HIS A 3 17.80 -10.78 7.98
CA HIS A 3 16.44 -10.82 7.45
C HIS A 3 16.40 -11.88 6.34
N LYS A 4 15.50 -12.87 6.44
CA LYS A 4 15.37 -13.92 5.41
C LYS A 4 14.94 -13.27 4.09
N LEU A 5 15.78 -13.39 3.07
CA LEU A 5 15.47 -12.96 1.70
C LEU A 5 14.27 -13.74 1.16
N THR A 6 13.25 -13.02 0.70
CA THR A 6 12.08 -13.61 0.06
C THR A 6 12.39 -14.00 -1.40
N LEU A 7 11.49 -14.75 -2.04
CA LEU A 7 11.62 -15.07 -3.46
C LEU A 7 11.63 -13.81 -4.33
N THR A 8 10.81 -12.81 -3.97
CA THR A 8 10.75 -11.51 -4.66
C THR A 8 12.09 -10.77 -4.53
N ASP A 9 12.75 -10.84 -3.38
CA ASP A 9 14.05 -10.21 -3.17
C ASP A 9 15.11 -10.81 -4.11
N LYS A 10 15.13 -12.12 -4.26
CA LYS A 10 16.10 -12.81 -5.15
C LYS A 10 15.89 -12.43 -6.63
N ILE A 11 14.63 -12.29 -7.04
CA ILE A 11 14.30 -11.90 -8.42
C ILE A 11 14.68 -10.44 -8.66
N LEU A 12 14.25 -9.53 -7.78
CA LEU A 12 14.55 -8.10 -7.87
C LEU A 12 16.05 -7.83 -7.78
N ALA A 13 16.77 -8.53 -6.90
CA ALA A 13 18.23 -8.44 -6.78
C ALA A 13 18.95 -8.75 -8.09
N LYS A 14 18.43 -9.73 -8.85
CA LYS A 14 19.05 -10.17 -10.10
C LYS A 14 18.68 -9.30 -11.31
N THR A 15 17.58 -8.54 -11.23
CA THR A 15 17.07 -7.73 -12.35
C THR A 15 17.19 -6.23 -12.07
N LEU A 16 16.30 -5.68 -11.25
CA LEU A 16 16.12 -4.25 -11.00
C LEU A 16 17.19 -3.67 -10.07
N LEU A 17 17.54 -4.35 -8.97
CA LEU A 17 18.46 -3.78 -7.98
C LEU A 17 19.89 -3.62 -8.53
N LYS A 18 20.25 -4.37 -9.58
CA LYS A 18 21.54 -4.24 -10.27
C LYS A 18 21.66 -2.92 -11.05
N LEU A 19 20.52 -2.35 -11.46
CA LEU A 19 20.46 -1.06 -12.16
C LEU A 19 20.44 0.12 -11.19
N ILE A 20 20.07 -0.11 -9.92
CA ILE A 20 19.98 0.93 -8.90
C ILE A 20 21.39 1.22 -8.36
N PRO A 21 21.89 2.46 -8.47
CA PRO A 21 23.20 2.82 -7.93
C PRO A 21 23.31 2.55 -6.42
N GLU A 22 24.54 2.34 -5.94
CA GLU A 22 24.79 2.08 -4.52
C GLU A 22 24.43 3.26 -3.60
N TRP A 23 24.45 4.50 -4.13
CA TRP A 23 24.10 5.71 -3.38
C TRP A 23 22.59 5.86 -3.12
N VAL A 24 21.73 5.16 -3.87
CA VAL A 24 20.28 5.19 -3.65
C VAL A 24 19.98 4.31 -2.44
N THR A 25 19.55 4.94 -1.35
CA THR A 25 19.14 4.24 -0.13
C THR A 25 17.64 3.96 -0.15
N PRO A 26 17.16 2.92 0.57
CA PRO A 26 15.73 2.65 0.72
C PRO A 26 14.96 3.88 1.20
N ASN A 27 15.50 4.59 2.19
CA ASN A 27 14.87 5.79 2.76
C ASN A 27 14.61 6.90 1.71
N ILE A 28 15.49 7.06 0.70
CA ILE A 28 15.27 8.04 -0.37
C ILE A 28 14.02 7.66 -1.18
N ILE A 29 13.85 6.36 -1.46
CA ILE A 29 12.68 5.86 -2.20
C ILE A 29 11.40 6.07 -1.35
N SER A 30 11.45 5.80 -0.05
CA SER A 30 10.34 6.08 0.88
C SER A 30 9.93 7.56 0.87
N TRP A 31 10.91 8.47 0.94
CA TRP A 31 10.66 9.92 0.89
C TRP A 31 10.08 10.37 -0.45
N MET A 32 10.60 9.84 -1.57
CA MET A 32 10.05 10.11 -2.89
C MET A 32 8.61 9.65 -3.02
N ARG A 33 8.26 8.48 -2.43
CA ARG A 33 6.89 7.99 -2.39
C ARG A 33 5.99 8.90 -1.57
N PHE A 34 6.42 9.29 -0.37
CA PHE A 34 5.64 10.21 0.46
C PHE A 34 5.40 11.54 -0.26
N ALA A 35 6.43 12.07 -0.93
CA ALA A 35 6.33 13.29 -1.71
C ALA A 35 5.42 13.13 -2.94
N SER A 36 5.32 11.94 -3.55
CA SER A 36 4.49 11.72 -4.75
C SER A 36 2.99 11.65 -4.44
N VAL A 37 2.59 11.24 -3.22
CA VAL A 37 1.18 11.12 -2.81
C VAL A 37 0.34 12.37 -3.14
N PRO A 38 0.71 13.61 -2.74
CA PRO A 38 -0.08 14.80 -3.05
C PRO A 38 -0.17 15.08 -4.56
N PHE A 39 0.88 14.79 -5.33
CA PHE A 39 0.85 14.96 -6.79
C PHE A 39 -0.11 13.96 -7.43
N ILE A 40 -0.07 12.70 -7.01
CA ILE A 40 -0.98 11.65 -7.48
C ILE A 40 -2.43 12.03 -7.10
N GLY A 41 -2.66 12.47 -5.86
CA GLY A 41 -3.95 12.96 -5.39
C GLY A 41 -4.48 14.13 -6.20
N TYR A 42 -3.60 15.08 -6.59
CA TYR A 42 -3.97 16.17 -7.50
C TYR A 42 -4.44 15.65 -8.86
N PHE A 43 -3.71 14.71 -9.48
CA PHE A 43 -4.11 14.12 -10.76
C PHE A 43 -5.42 13.32 -10.66
N PHE A 44 -5.68 12.65 -9.54
CA PHE A 44 -6.99 12.04 -9.28
C PHE A 44 -8.10 13.08 -9.17
N TRP A 45 -7.83 14.22 -8.52
CA TRP A 45 -8.81 15.28 -8.33
C TRP A 45 -9.24 15.92 -9.65
N ILE A 46 -8.28 16.24 -10.53
CA ILE A 46 -8.52 16.82 -11.86
C ILE A 46 -8.90 15.78 -12.93
N GLU A 47 -9.09 14.52 -12.53
CA GLU A 47 -9.53 13.43 -13.42
C GLU A 47 -8.57 13.10 -14.57
N ASN A 48 -7.28 13.42 -14.41
CA ASN A 48 -6.26 13.08 -15.38
C ASN A 48 -5.72 11.67 -15.11
N TYR A 49 -6.59 10.68 -15.27
CA TYR A 49 -6.29 9.27 -15.03
C TYR A 49 -5.18 8.68 -15.92
N PRO A 50 -4.96 9.12 -17.18
CA PRO A 50 -3.85 8.62 -17.99
C PRO A 50 -2.48 8.87 -17.37
N ILE A 51 -2.35 9.96 -16.60
CA ILE A 51 -1.13 10.28 -15.84
C ILE A 51 -1.20 9.66 -14.43
N ALA A 52 -2.37 9.69 -13.79
CA ALA A 52 -2.50 9.23 -12.42
C ALA A 52 -2.29 7.71 -12.25
N LEU A 53 -2.75 6.89 -13.20
CA LEU A 53 -2.58 5.44 -13.18
C LEU A 53 -1.10 5.01 -13.17
N PRO A 54 -0.24 5.39 -14.14
CA PRO A 54 1.16 4.99 -14.11
C PRO A 54 1.88 5.55 -12.89
N LEU A 55 1.59 6.78 -12.44
CA LEU A 55 2.19 7.33 -11.22
C LEU A 55 1.80 6.53 -9.97
N PHE A 56 0.52 6.16 -9.82
CA PHE A 56 0.05 5.31 -8.74
C PHE A 56 0.73 3.94 -8.76
N MET A 57 0.80 3.29 -9.93
CA MET A 57 1.43 1.98 -10.08
C MET A 57 2.93 2.03 -9.77
N LEU A 58 3.65 3.04 -10.26
CA LEU A 58 5.08 3.24 -9.96
C LEU A 58 5.30 3.49 -8.47
N SER A 59 4.46 4.34 -7.87
CA SER A 59 4.54 4.67 -6.45
C SER A 59 4.24 3.45 -5.56
N ALA A 60 3.20 2.67 -5.87
CA ALA A 60 2.87 1.44 -5.15
C ALA A 60 3.92 0.35 -5.36
N PHE A 61 4.48 0.21 -6.57
CA PHE A 61 5.55 -0.75 -6.84
C PHE A 61 6.86 -0.38 -6.15
N SER A 62 7.11 0.92 -5.91
CA SER A 62 8.33 1.37 -5.23
C SER A 62 8.48 0.81 -3.81
N ASP A 63 7.38 0.40 -3.14
CA ASP A 63 7.37 -0.29 -1.83
C ASP A 63 7.99 -1.69 -1.87
N ALA A 64 7.71 -2.44 -2.93
CA ALA A 64 8.32 -3.74 -3.10
C ALA A 64 9.84 -3.59 -3.35
N VAL A 65 10.22 -2.51 -4.05
CA VAL A 65 11.61 -2.26 -4.44
C VAL A 65 12.45 -1.78 -3.27
N ASP A 66 12.01 -0.79 -2.48
CA ASP A 66 12.79 -0.28 -1.36
C ASP A 66 12.88 -1.28 -0.20
N GLY A 67 11.81 -2.02 0.08
CA GLY A 67 11.83 -3.11 1.04
C GLY A 67 12.79 -4.23 0.62
N SER A 68 12.81 -4.58 -0.67
CA SER A 68 13.78 -5.54 -1.21
C SER A 68 15.20 -5.00 -1.14
N LEU A 69 15.41 -3.73 -1.48
CA LEU A 69 16.71 -3.05 -1.44
C LEU A 69 17.27 -3.01 -0.01
N ALA A 70 16.43 -2.68 0.98
CA ALA A 70 16.80 -2.68 2.40
C ALA A 70 17.25 -4.06 2.87
N ARG A 71 16.53 -5.12 2.48
CA ARG A 71 16.88 -6.51 2.85
C ARG A 71 18.12 -7.02 2.15
N THR A 72 18.29 -6.71 0.86
CA THR A 72 19.44 -7.19 0.07
C THR A 72 20.74 -6.46 0.40
N ARG A 73 20.67 -5.16 0.73
CA ARG A 73 21.85 -4.36 1.12
C ARG A 73 22.09 -4.32 2.63
N GLU A 74 21.31 -5.04 3.42
CA GLU A 74 21.33 -5.00 4.90
C GLU A 74 21.16 -3.57 5.49
N LEU A 75 20.53 -2.66 4.73
CA LEU A 75 20.26 -1.27 5.09
C LEU A 75 18.87 -1.10 5.71
N VAL A 76 18.46 -2.04 6.56
CA VAL A 76 17.15 -1.99 7.23
C VAL A 76 17.19 -0.93 8.33
N SER A 77 16.45 0.17 8.14
CA SER A 77 16.39 1.27 9.10
C SER A 77 15.09 1.24 9.91
N ASP A 78 15.12 1.68 11.17
CA ASP A 78 13.90 1.81 11.99
C ASP A 78 12.99 2.93 11.49
N PHE A 79 13.58 3.94 10.84
CA PHE A 79 12.84 5.00 10.16
C PHE A 79 11.97 4.43 9.03
N GLY A 80 12.55 3.65 8.11
CA GLY A 80 11.83 3.03 6.99
C GLY A 80 10.71 2.11 7.48
N LYS A 81 10.98 1.26 8.49
CA LYS A 81 9.96 0.39 9.09
C LYS A 81 8.70 1.12 9.56
N MET A 82 8.82 2.38 9.99
CA MET A 82 7.69 3.19 10.43
C MET A 82 7.08 4.02 9.30
N PHE A 83 7.91 4.59 8.42
CA PHE A 83 7.47 5.50 7.37
C PHE A 83 6.89 4.78 6.15
N ASP A 84 7.42 3.60 5.78
CA ASP A 84 6.95 2.86 4.60
C ASP A 84 5.47 2.46 4.74
N PRO A 85 5.01 1.86 5.87
CA PRO A 85 3.60 1.53 6.06
C PRO A 85 2.69 2.76 6.14
N LEU A 86 3.23 3.93 6.54
CA LEU A 86 2.49 5.17 6.61
C LEU A 86 2.28 5.75 5.21
N ALA A 87 3.34 5.86 4.41
CA ALA A 87 3.29 6.36 3.04
C ALA A 87 2.38 5.49 2.16
N ASP A 88 2.45 4.17 2.31
CA ASP A 88 1.59 3.23 1.59
C ASP A 88 0.11 3.41 1.92
N LYS A 89 -0.23 3.53 3.21
CA LYS A 89 -1.62 3.77 3.61
C LYS A 89 -2.12 5.12 3.13
N LEU A 90 -1.28 6.16 3.13
CA LEU A 90 -1.65 7.47 2.60
C LEU A 90 -1.91 7.43 1.09
N LEU A 91 -1.06 6.75 0.32
CA LEU A 91 -1.23 6.60 -1.13
C LEU A 91 -2.57 5.91 -1.46
N VAL A 92 -2.84 4.76 -0.83
CA VAL A 92 -4.07 4.00 -1.08
C VAL A 92 -5.30 4.73 -0.53
N ALA A 93 -5.22 5.32 0.66
CA ALA A 93 -6.34 6.10 1.22
C ALA A 93 -6.69 7.30 0.34
N THR A 94 -5.68 8.02 -0.19
CA THR A 94 -5.90 9.13 -1.13
C THR A 94 -6.65 8.67 -2.37
N ALA A 95 -6.22 7.54 -2.97
CA ALA A 95 -6.92 6.96 -4.11
C ALA A 95 -8.37 6.58 -3.77
N VAL A 96 -8.57 5.89 -2.64
CA VAL A 96 -9.89 5.43 -2.20
C VAL A 96 -10.83 6.60 -1.95
N ILE A 97 -10.38 7.63 -1.23
CA ILE A 97 -11.23 8.78 -0.87
C ILE A 97 -11.63 9.59 -2.11
N ILE A 98 -10.75 9.74 -3.10
CA ILE A 98 -11.01 10.60 -4.26
C ILE A 98 -11.76 9.86 -5.37
N ILE A 99 -11.42 8.59 -5.62
CA ILE A 99 -11.84 7.88 -6.84
C ILE A 99 -13.03 6.95 -6.59
N VAL A 100 -12.98 6.11 -5.55
CA VAL A 100 -14.05 5.14 -5.26
C VAL A 100 -15.44 5.78 -5.23
N PRO A 101 -15.67 6.93 -4.56
CA PRO A 101 -17.02 7.49 -4.49
C PRO A 101 -17.55 8.02 -5.83
N ARG A 102 -16.69 8.23 -6.83
CA ARG A 102 -17.12 8.68 -8.16
C ARG A 102 -17.80 7.58 -8.98
N TYR A 103 -17.49 6.32 -8.69
CA TYR A 103 -17.91 5.16 -9.50
C TYR A 103 -18.60 4.06 -8.68
N LEU A 104 -18.40 4.06 -7.37
CA LEU A 104 -18.98 3.13 -6.41
C LEU A 104 -19.60 3.94 -5.25
N ASN A 105 -19.84 3.29 -4.11
CA ASN A 105 -20.53 3.90 -2.98
C ASN A 105 -19.56 4.45 -1.93
N TRP A 106 -19.96 5.53 -1.25
CA TRP A 106 -19.24 6.08 -0.09
C TRP A 106 -19.12 5.09 1.07
N GLU A 107 -20.04 4.13 1.18
CA GLU A 107 -20.01 3.08 2.21
C GLU A 107 -18.69 2.28 2.18
N LEU A 108 -18.18 2.00 0.98
CA LEU A 108 -16.89 1.30 0.80
C LEU A 108 -15.72 2.15 1.29
N VAL A 109 -15.75 3.47 1.00
CA VAL A 109 -14.75 4.42 1.46
C VAL A 109 -14.72 4.46 2.99
N TYR A 110 -15.89 4.65 3.62
CA TYR A 110 -16.00 4.69 5.06
C TYR A 110 -15.52 3.39 5.71
N ALA A 111 -15.93 2.24 5.18
CA ALA A 111 -15.50 0.94 5.70
C ALA A 111 -13.97 0.77 5.64
N MET A 112 -13.36 1.05 4.48
CA MET A 112 -11.91 0.90 4.31
C MET A 112 -11.12 1.87 5.21
N VAL A 113 -11.46 3.15 5.18
CA VAL A 113 -10.74 4.20 5.93
C VAL A 113 -10.92 4.02 7.44
N LEU A 114 -12.12 3.67 7.90
CA LEU A 114 -12.39 3.44 9.33
C LEU A 114 -11.61 2.23 9.86
N ILE A 115 -11.61 1.11 9.13
CA ILE A 115 -10.87 -0.08 9.56
C ILE A 115 -9.37 0.21 9.58
N ASP A 116 -8.83 0.95 8.60
CA ASP A 116 -7.43 1.36 8.60
C ASP A 116 -7.08 2.26 9.79
N LEU A 117 -7.94 3.21 10.12
CA LEU A 117 -7.78 4.08 11.28
C LEU A 117 -7.76 3.25 12.58
N ILE A 118 -8.66 2.27 12.71
CA ILE A 118 -8.68 1.34 13.86
C ILE A 118 -7.41 0.49 13.91
N LEU A 119 -6.95 -0.05 12.79
CA LEU A 119 -5.71 -0.85 12.74
C LEU A 119 -4.47 0.00 13.12
N ILE A 120 -4.38 1.25 12.65
CA ILE A 120 -3.28 2.17 13.02
C ILE A 120 -3.35 2.51 14.51
N THR A 121 -4.50 2.93 15.01
CA THR A 121 -4.67 3.34 16.42
C THR A 121 -4.47 2.17 17.37
N SER A 122 -5.00 0.99 17.07
CA SER A 122 -4.77 -0.22 17.87
C SER A 122 -3.29 -0.63 17.91
N ALA A 123 -2.58 -0.57 16.78
CA ALA A 123 -1.14 -0.81 16.74
C ALA A 123 -0.36 0.21 17.57
N TYR A 124 -0.70 1.50 17.47
CA TYR A 124 -0.06 2.57 18.24
C TYR A 124 -0.26 2.41 19.74
N VAL A 125 -1.50 2.23 20.19
CA VAL A 125 -1.85 2.02 21.60
C VAL A 125 -1.11 0.80 22.14
N ARG A 126 -1.10 -0.33 21.41
CA ARG A 126 -0.43 -1.53 21.90
C ARG A 126 1.09 -1.33 22.04
N ASN A 127 1.73 -0.71 21.05
CA ASN A 127 3.16 -0.41 21.12
C ASN A 127 3.49 0.51 22.32
N HIS A 128 2.64 1.50 22.60
CA HIS A 128 2.84 2.42 23.71
C HIS A 128 2.66 1.77 25.09
N TYR A 129 1.64 0.93 25.28
CA TYR A 129 1.30 0.36 26.59
C TYR A 129 1.93 -0.99 26.90
N TYR A 130 2.15 -1.84 25.88
CA TYR A 130 2.60 -3.22 26.07
C TYR A 130 4.01 -3.49 25.53
N GLY A 131 4.63 -2.53 24.83
CA GLY A 131 5.98 -2.67 24.27
C GLY A 131 6.12 -3.78 23.23
N THR A 132 5.02 -4.35 22.75
CA THR A 132 5.02 -5.41 21.74
C THR A 132 4.87 -4.82 20.34
N ILE A 133 5.85 -5.08 19.49
CA ILE A 133 5.78 -4.76 18.06
C ILE A 133 4.94 -5.87 17.41
N ILE A 134 3.68 -5.58 17.13
CA ILE A 134 2.82 -6.53 16.41
C ILE A 134 3.33 -6.61 14.98
N GLN A 135 3.87 -7.77 14.58
CA GLN A 135 4.22 -8.01 13.18
C GLN A 135 2.94 -8.16 12.35
N ALA A 136 2.94 -7.56 11.16
CA ALA A 136 1.87 -7.71 10.19
C ALA A 136 1.73 -9.19 9.80
N GLU A 137 0.64 -9.80 10.24
CA GLU A 137 0.24 -11.13 9.81
C GLU A 137 -0.11 -11.13 8.32
N ASN A 138 -0.10 -12.29 7.67
CA ASN A 138 -0.35 -12.43 6.24
C ASN A 138 -1.67 -11.75 5.78
N SER A 139 -2.68 -11.68 6.65
CA SER A 139 -3.96 -11.02 6.42
C SER A 139 -3.83 -9.55 6.02
N GLY A 140 -2.99 -8.78 6.71
CA GLY A 140 -2.74 -7.37 6.40
C GLY A 140 -2.07 -7.16 5.03
N LYS A 141 -1.20 -8.10 4.61
CA LYS A 141 -0.58 -8.06 3.28
C LYS A 141 -1.59 -8.33 2.17
N PHE A 142 -2.44 -9.35 2.34
CA PHE A 142 -3.50 -9.66 1.38
C PHE A 142 -4.50 -8.51 1.25
N LYS A 143 -4.85 -7.86 2.36
CA LYS A 143 -5.67 -6.65 2.38
C LYS A 143 -5.06 -5.54 1.51
N MET A 144 -3.77 -5.23 1.70
CA MET A 144 -3.10 -4.19 0.91
C MET A 144 -3.04 -4.55 -0.58
N ILE A 145 -2.71 -5.80 -0.93
CA ILE A 145 -2.66 -6.24 -2.33
C ILE A 145 -4.02 -6.11 -3.00
N THR A 146 -5.08 -6.62 -2.36
CA THR A 146 -6.44 -6.58 -2.90
C THR A 146 -6.95 -5.14 -3.04
N GLN A 147 -6.68 -4.27 -2.05
CA GLN A 147 -7.09 -2.87 -2.09
C GLN A 147 -6.37 -2.10 -3.20
N SER A 148 -5.05 -2.26 -3.34
CA SER A 148 -4.27 -1.62 -4.40
C SER A 148 -4.67 -2.11 -5.79
N LEU A 149 -4.93 -3.42 -5.94
CA LEU A 149 -5.47 -3.96 -7.20
C LEU A 149 -6.86 -3.39 -7.50
N GLY A 150 -7.73 -3.22 -6.49
CA GLY A 150 -9.04 -2.61 -6.66
C GLY A 150 -8.94 -1.17 -7.19
N VAL A 151 -8.01 -0.37 -6.66
CA VAL A 151 -7.71 0.98 -7.16
C VAL A 151 -7.23 0.93 -8.62
N VAL A 152 -6.30 0.03 -8.95
CA VAL A 152 -5.80 -0.12 -10.33
C VAL A 152 -6.92 -0.54 -11.28
N SER A 153 -7.78 -1.49 -10.89
CA SER A 153 -8.93 -1.90 -11.71
C SER A 153 -9.90 -0.76 -11.96
N LEU A 154 -10.15 0.08 -10.95
CA LEU A 154 -11.03 1.23 -11.07
C LEU A 154 -10.41 2.31 -11.96
N LEU A 155 -9.11 2.60 -11.82
CA LEU A 155 -8.38 3.50 -12.71
C LEU A 155 -8.32 2.99 -14.16
N LEU A 156 -8.19 1.68 -14.37
CA LEU A 156 -8.30 1.09 -15.71
C LEU A 156 -9.71 1.25 -16.28
N TYR A 157 -10.75 1.11 -15.45
CA TYR A 157 -12.13 1.34 -15.85
C TYR A 157 -12.35 2.79 -16.33
N THR A 158 -11.70 3.78 -15.71
CA THR A 158 -11.86 5.19 -16.15
C THR A 158 -11.22 5.45 -17.52
N LEU A 159 -10.19 4.70 -17.90
CA LEU A 159 -9.53 4.79 -19.21
C LEU A 159 -10.24 3.93 -20.28
N TRP A 160 -10.65 2.73 -19.90
CA TRP A 160 -11.36 1.77 -20.73
C TRP A 160 -12.60 1.28 -19.98
N PRO A 161 -13.79 1.84 -20.26
CA PRO A 161 -15.00 1.59 -19.49
C PRO A 161 -15.62 0.21 -19.78
N PHE A 162 -14.86 -0.84 -19.48
CA PHE A 162 -15.27 -2.22 -19.59
C PHE A 162 -15.95 -2.65 -18.27
N PRO A 163 -17.23 -3.06 -18.28
CA PRO A 163 -17.99 -3.30 -17.05
C PRO A 163 -17.35 -4.32 -16.09
N LEU A 164 -16.63 -5.30 -16.63
CA LEU A 164 -15.92 -6.30 -15.82
C LEU A 164 -14.89 -5.66 -14.86
N LEU A 165 -14.25 -4.55 -15.26
CA LEU A 165 -13.27 -3.86 -14.42
C LEU A 165 -13.91 -3.21 -13.20
N LEU A 166 -15.10 -2.63 -13.36
CA LEU A 166 -15.87 -2.05 -12.25
C LEU A 166 -16.32 -3.15 -11.27
N THR A 167 -16.84 -4.26 -11.80
CA THR A 167 -17.22 -5.42 -10.99
C THR A 167 -16.02 -6.03 -10.27
N ALA A 168 -14.88 -6.16 -10.96
CA ALA A 168 -13.63 -6.63 -10.36
C ALA A 168 -13.16 -5.70 -9.23
N ALA A 169 -13.18 -4.38 -9.45
CA ALA A 169 -12.82 -3.40 -8.42
C ALA A 169 -13.71 -3.55 -7.18
N LEU A 170 -15.03 -3.69 -7.36
CA LEU A 170 -15.96 -3.91 -6.26
C LEU A 170 -15.62 -5.16 -5.44
N TYR A 171 -15.42 -6.32 -6.10
CA TYR A 171 -15.05 -7.55 -5.40
C TYR A 171 -13.67 -7.46 -4.72
N LEU A 172 -12.71 -6.77 -5.34
CA LEU A 172 -11.40 -6.50 -4.74
C LEU A 172 -11.51 -5.63 -3.49
N PHE A 173 -12.36 -4.60 -3.49
CA PHE A 173 -12.59 -3.80 -2.27
C PHE A 173 -13.33 -4.58 -1.20
N CYS A 174 -14.33 -5.39 -1.55
CA CYS A 174 -15.04 -6.24 -0.59
C CYS A 174 -14.09 -7.27 0.06
N THR A 175 -13.23 -7.90 -0.74
CA THR A 175 -12.21 -8.83 -0.22
C THR A 175 -11.15 -8.11 0.62
N ALA A 176 -10.75 -6.89 0.25
CA ALA A 176 -9.87 -6.06 1.06
C ALA A 176 -10.48 -5.75 2.44
N ILE A 177 -11.76 -5.37 2.49
CA ILE A 177 -12.50 -5.15 3.75
C ILE A 177 -12.55 -6.45 4.57
N LEU A 178 -12.84 -7.58 3.94
CA LEU A 178 -12.87 -8.88 4.61
C LEU A 178 -11.50 -9.22 5.24
N PHE A 179 -10.40 -9.06 4.51
CA PHE A 179 -9.06 -9.26 5.07
C PHE A 179 -8.72 -8.24 6.15
N ALA A 180 -9.20 -7.00 6.03
CA ALA A 180 -9.01 -5.97 7.05
C ALA A 180 -9.71 -6.34 8.36
N LEU A 181 -10.94 -6.87 8.29
CA LEU A 181 -11.70 -7.35 9.43
C LEU A 181 -11.06 -8.58 10.07
N ILE A 182 -10.60 -9.54 9.27
CA ILE A 182 -9.83 -10.69 9.77
C ILE A 182 -8.58 -10.19 10.49
N SER A 183 -7.84 -9.26 9.90
CA SER A 183 -6.65 -8.66 10.52
C SER A 183 -6.98 -8.02 11.87
N LEU A 184 -8.11 -7.34 12.00
CA LEU A 184 -8.56 -6.73 13.26
C LEU A 184 -8.88 -7.78 14.33
N VAL A 185 -9.55 -8.88 13.96
CA VAL A 185 -9.87 -9.96 14.89
C VAL A 185 -8.61 -10.67 15.36
N VAL A 186 -7.70 -11.01 14.43
CA VAL A 186 -6.46 -11.69 14.80
C VAL A 186 -5.54 -10.79 15.62
N TYR A 187 -5.46 -9.49 15.30
CA TYR A 187 -4.73 -8.51 16.12
C TYR A 187 -5.28 -8.40 17.55
N ARG A 188 -6.59 -8.66 17.75
CA ARG A 188 -7.24 -8.63 19.05
C ARG A 188 -7.04 -9.95 19.85
N ALA A 189 -6.69 -11.05 19.19
CA ALA A 189 -6.60 -12.39 19.76
C ALA A 189 -5.20 -12.80 20.28
N VAL A 190 -4.22 -11.89 20.22
CA VAL A 190 -2.85 -12.04 20.76
C VAL A 190 -2.53 -10.85 21.65
#